data_AF-A0A850LL76-F1
#
_entry.id   AF-A0A850LL76-F1
#
_cell.length_a   1.000
_cell.length_b   1.000
_cell.length_c   1.000
_cell.angle_alpha   90.00
_cell.angle_beta   90.00
_cell.angle_gamma   90.00
#
_symmetry.space_group_name_H-M   'P 1'
#
loop_
_entity.id
_entity.type
_entity.pdbx_description
1 polymer ?
#
loop_
_entity_poly.entity_id
_entity_poly.type
_entity_poly.pdbx_seq_one_letter_code
_entity_poly.pdbx_strand_id
1 'polypeptide(L)'
;MSDTSPGHRLLTRISVAAFALVTLALLLPGHLKRWQAPVPRDGAFYTTQAFERRTRVFHGDGHFGRLAAGLRLGEVVSFECISSAAARREFGWRGAREVIFDCPTVFRDTGGAEYTWVFRLIPNDDPLTNPAPEGYGTFHIDAGEARAILEAQGMFP
;
A
#
# COMPACT_ATOMS: atom_id res chain seq x y z
N MET A 1 19.18 -6.71 53.67
CA MET A 1 18.48 -7.68 52.80
C MET A 1 17.00 -7.34 52.89
N SER A 2 16.46 -6.65 51.88
CA SER A 2 15.08 -6.16 51.94
C SER A 2 14.10 -7.31 51.75
N ASP A 3 13.36 -7.57 52.81
CA ASP A 3 12.32 -8.58 52.90
C ASP A 3 11.13 -8.15 52.03
N THR A 4 10.98 -8.78 50.85
CA THR A 4 9.84 -8.50 49.96
C THR A 4 8.65 -9.31 50.43
N SER A 5 7.83 -8.69 51.28
CA SER A 5 6.55 -9.22 51.75
C SER A 5 5.73 -9.81 50.58
N PRO A 6 5.09 -10.99 50.76
CA PRO A 6 4.33 -11.68 49.72
C PRO A 6 3.23 -10.80 49.09
N GLY A 7 2.71 -9.81 49.83
CA GLY A 7 1.73 -8.84 49.32
C GLY A 7 2.29 -7.92 48.23
N HIS A 8 3.57 -7.51 48.32
CA HIS A 8 4.19 -6.68 47.29
C HIS A 8 4.36 -7.44 45.97
N ARG A 9 4.77 -8.71 46.01
CA ARG A 9 4.92 -9.53 44.79
C ARG A 9 3.60 -9.77 44.08
N LEU A 10 2.50 -9.92 44.83
CA LEU A 10 1.15 -10.08 44.27
C LEU A 10 0.69 -8.79 43.57
N LEU A 11 0.85 -7.64 44.24
CA LEU A 11 0.51 -6.33 43.67
C LEU A 11 1.30 -6.03 42.40
N THR A 12 2.63 -6.27 42.40
CA THR A 12 3.45 -6.08 41.19
C THR A 12 2.97 -6.95 40.03
N ARG A 13 2.60 -8.21 40.28
CA ARG A 13 2.07 -9.11 39.25
C ARG A 13 0.75 -8.62 38.68
N ILE A 14 -0.16 -8.15 39.53
CA ILE A 14 -1.44 -7.59 39.10
C ILE A 14 -1.22 -6.33 38.27
N SER A 15 -0.34 -5.43 38.70
CA SER A 15 -0.03 -4.20 37.96
C SER A 15 0.58 -4.49 36.59
N VAL A 16 1.51 -5.44 36.50
CA VAL A 16 2.11 -5.85 35.21
C VAL A 16 1.08 -6.51 34.29
N ALA A 17 0.23 -7.38 34.82
CA ALA A 17 -0.84 -8.01 34.04
C ALA A 17 -1.87 -6.99 33.55
N ALA A 18 -2.27 -6.04 34.41
CA ALA A 18 -3.19 -4.97 34.05
C ALA A 18 -2.59 -4.05 32.97
N PHE A 19 -1.32 -3.66 33.12
CA PHE A 19 -0.61 -2.90 32.10
C PHE A 19 -0.56 -3.66 30.76
N ALA A 20 -0.15 -4.93 30.77
CA ALA A 20 -0.09 -5.74 29.56
C ALA A 20 -1.46 -5.87 28.87
N LEU A 21 -2.55 -6.08 29.63
CA LEU A 21 -3.91 -6.16 29.09
C LEU A 21 -4.39 -4.83 28.51
N VAL A 22 -4.12 -3.71 29.18
CA VAL A 22 -4.48 -2.37 28.68
C VAL A 22 -3.67 -2.04 27.42
N THR A 23 -2.37 -2.30 27.43
CA THR A 23 -1.52 -2.12 26.24
C THR A 23 -2.00 -3.01 25.08
N LEU A 24 -2.33 -4.27 25.35
CA LEU A 24 -2.88 -5.16 24.34
C LEU A 24 -4.22 -4.62 23.80
N ALA A 25 -5.15 -4.23 24.67
CA ALA A 25 -6.45 -3.69 24.28
C ALA A 25 -6.37 -2.39 23.45
N LEU A 26 -5.37 -1.54 23.72
CA LEU A 26 -5.13 -0.32 22.96
C LEU A 26 -4.46 -0.58 21.60
N LEU A 27 -3.56 -1.56 21.52
CA LEU A 27 -2.80 -1.84 20.30
C LEU A 27 -3.50 -2.81 19.34
N LEU A 28 -4.26 -3.78 19.86
CA LEU A 28 -4.90 -4.84 19.05
C LEU A 28 -5.85 -4.31 17.96
N PRO A 29 -6.71 -3.31 18.20
CA PRO A 29 -7.65 -2.83 17.19
C PRO A 29 -6.93 -2.21 15.98
N GLY A 30 -5.87 -1.44 16.22
CA GLY A 30 -5.04 -0.87 15.14
C GLY A 30 -4.31 -1.96 14.36
N HIS A 31 -3.78 -2.97 15.05
CA HIS A 31 -3.13 -4.10 14.41
C HIS A 31 -4.11 -4.95 13.58
N LEU A 32 -5.31 -5.25 14.07
CA LEU A 32 -6.28 -6.07 13.34
C LEU A 32 -6.84 -5.35 12.10
N LYS A 33 -7.14 -4.05 12.21
CA LYS A 33 -7.65 -3.26 11.07
C LYS A 33 -6.68 -3.21 9.90
N ARG A 34 -5.37 -3.06 10.15
CA ARG A 34 -4.35 -3.05 9.08
C ARG A 34 -4.27 -4.38 8.33
N TRP A 35 -4.55 -5.51 8.98
CA TRP A 35 -4.49 -6.84 8.36
C TRP A 35 -5.73 -7.20 7.53
N GLN A 36 -6.83 -6.45 7.69
CA GLN A 36 -8.11 -6.70 7.02
C GLN A 36 -8.46 -5.58 6.03
N ALA A 37 -7.47 -4.77 5.62
CA ALA A 37 -7.69 -3.70 4.66
C ALA A 37 -8.28 -4.28 3.35
N PRO A 38 -9.42 -3.75 2.87
CA PRO A 38 -10.11 -4.30 1.70
C PRO A 38 -9.34 -4.01 0.43
N VAL A 39 -9.28 -4.95 -0.51
CA VAL A 39 -8.57 -4.77 -1.78
C VAL A 39 -9.05 -3.49 -2.50
N PRO A 40 -8.12 -2.61 -2.93
CA PRO A 40 -8.48 -1.40 -3.66
C PRO A 40 -9.19 -1.71 -5.00
N ARG A 41 -10.11 -0.85 -5.44
CA ARG A 41 -10.92 -1.04 -6.66
C ARG A 41 -10.95 0.17 -7.59
N ASP A 42 -10.74 1.38 -7.09
CA ASP A 42 -10.78 2.61 -7.88
C ASP A 42 -9.43 2.96 -8.50
N GLY A 43 -9.17 2.39 -9.70
CA GLY A 43 -7.99 2.72 -10.49
C GLY A 43 -8.01 4.11 -11.14
N ALA A 44 -9.19 4.74 -11.28
CA ALA A 44 -9.34 6.00 -12.00
C ALA A 44 -8.68 7.17 -11.26
N PHE A 45 -8.79 7.19 -9.93
CA PHE A 45 -8.13 8.20 -9.10
C PHE A 45 -6.59 8.15 -9.25
N TYR A 46 -6.00 6.96 -9.12
CA TYR A 46 -4.53 6.80 -9.16
C TYR A 46 -3.96 7.06 -10.55
N THR A 47 -4.64 6.60 -11.60
CA THR A 47 -4.25 6.88 -12.99
C THR A 47 -4.36 8.36 -13.31
N THR A 48 -5.42 9.04 -12.88
CA THR A 48 -5.56 10.50 -13.06
C THR A 48 -4.40 11.25 -12.40
N GLN A 49 -4.07 10.91 -11.15
CA GLN A 49 -2.91 11.47 -10.45
C GLN A 49 -1.60 11.21 -11.20
N ALA A 50 -1.44 10.05 -11.84
CA ALA A 50 -0.26 9.74 -12.64
C ALA A 50 -0.14 10.64 -13.89
N PHE A 51 -1.26 10.93 -14.58
CA PHE A 51 -1.28 11.88 -15.70
C PHE A 51 -0.95 13.30 -15.25
N GLU A 52 -1.60 13.76 -14.18
CA GLU A 52 -1.39 15.11 -13.65
C GLU A 52 0.08 15.33 -13.23
N ARG A 53 0.68 14.32 -12.59
CA ARG A 53 2.08 14.34 -12.14
C ARG A 53 3.09 13.98 -13.22
N ARG A 54 2.62 13.56 -14.40
CA ARG A 54 3.45 13.08 -15.53
C ARG A 54 4.44 12.01 -15.09
N THR A 55 3.92 11.03 -14.37
CA THR A 55 4.69 9.92 -13.83
C THR A 55 5.35 9.12 -14.96
N ARG A 56 6.43 8.41 -14.62
CA ARG A 56 7.03 7.47 -15.55
C ARG A 56 6.23 6.17 -15.58
N VAL A 57 5.94 5.69 -16.77
CA VAL A 57 5.10 4.52 -17.04
C VAL A 57 5.70 3.75 -18.21
N PHE A 58 5.22 2.53 -18.43
CA PHE A 58 5.56 1.82 -19.65
C PHE A 58 4.57 2.18 -20.76
N HIS A 59 5.08 2.45 -21.94
CA HIS A 59 4.30 2.68 -23.15
C HIS A 59 3.97 1.33 -23.80
N GLY A 60 2.98 1.30 -24.70
CA GLY A 60 2.56 0.06 -25.39
C GLY A 60 3.65 -0.64 -26.22
N ASP A 61 4.73 0.06 -26.57
CA ASP A 61 5.94 -0.51 -27.22
C ASP A 61 6.94 -1.12 -26.22
N GLY A 62 6.63 -1.09 -24.93
CA GLY A 62 7.46 -1.59 -23.84
C GLY A 62 8.53 -0.61 -23.35
N HIS A 63 8.64 0.59 -23.94
CA HIS A 63 9.60 1.59 -23.47
C HIS A 63 9.12 2.23 -22.15
N PHE A 64 10.06 2.46 -21.24
CA PHE A 64 9.81 3.15 -19.98
C PHE A 64 10.10 4.64 -20.11
N GLY A 65 9.07 5.48 -19.96
CA GLY A 65 9.17 6.91 -20.20
C GLY A 65 8.18 7.74 -19.40
N ARG A 66 8.32 9.06 -19.44
CA ARG A 66 7.34 9.98 -18.85
C ARG A 66 6.15 10.14 -19.79
N LEU A 67 4.95 10.23 -19.22
CA LEU A 67 3.78 10.71 -19.95
C LEU A 67 4.06 12.08 -20.55
N ALA A 68 3.70 12.25 -21.84
CA ALA A 68 3.91 13.49 -22.57
C ALA A 68 3.04 14.62 -21.99
N ALA A 69 3.51 15.86 -22.15
CA ALA A 69 2.76 17.03 -21.70
C ALA A 69 1.49 17.20 -22.53
N GLY A 70 0.38 17.52 -21.86
CA GLY A 70 -0.91 17.77 -22.52
C GLY A 70 -1.76 16.53 -22.80
N LEU A 71 -1.25 15.32 -22.51
CA LEU A 71 -2.07 14.11 -22.56
C LEU A 71 -3.17 14.16 -21.51
N ARG A 72 -4.34 13.62 -21.85
CA ARG A 72 -5.49 13.47 -20.96
C ARG A 72 -5.83 12.00 -20.85
N LEU A 73 -6.15 11.56 -19.63
CA LEU A 73 -6.67 10.21 -19.40
C LEU A 73 -7.98 10.04 -20.19
N GLY A 74 -8.06 8.97 -20.98
CA GLY A 74 -9.27 8.56 -21.67
C GLY A 74 -10.03 7.53 -20.85
N GLU A 75 -9.44 6.35 -20.68
CA GLU A 75 -10.06 5.24 -19.93
C GLU A 75 -9.02 4.43 -19.14
N VAL A 76 -9.46 3.82 -18.04
CA VAL A 76 -8.73 2.76 -17.36
C VAL A 76 -9.25 1.44 -17.88
N VAL A 77 -8.37 0.67 -18.53
CA VAL A 77 -8.70 -0.61 -19.18
C VAL A 77 -8.75 -1.73 -18.15
N SER A 78 -7.76 -1.78 -17.27
CA SER A 78 -7.70 -2.75 -16.17
C SER A 78 -7.05 -2.13 -14.95
N PHE A 79 -7.47 -2.57 -13.77
CA PHE A 79 -6.87 -2.23 -12.48
C PHE A 79 -7.06 -3.42 -11.56
N GLU A 80 -5.98 -4.17 -11.32
CA GLU A 80 -6.03 -5.41 -10.55
C GLU A 80 -5.04 -5.34 -9.42
N CYS A 81 -5.51 -5.43 -8.18
CA CYS A 81 -4.65 -5.36 -7.01
C CYS A 81 -4.37 -6.76 -6.45
N ILE A 82 -3.09 -7.06 -6.24
CA ILE A 82 -2.64 -8.27 -5.53
C ILE A 82 -1.83 -7.89 -4.30
N SER A 83 -1.87 -8.76 -3.27
CA SER A 83 -1.03 -8.58 -2.09
C SER A 83 0.44 -8.61 -2.50
N SER A 84 1.21 -7.57 -2.13
CA SER A 84 2.59 -7.44 -2.53
C SER A 84 3.47 -8.52 -1.89
N ALA A 85 4.42 -9.08 -2.66
CA ALA A 85 5.50 -9.89 -2.12
C ALA A 85 6.45 -9.07 -1.23
N ALA A 86 6.52 -7.74 -1.42
CA ALA A 86 7.29 -6.84 -0.56
C ALA A 86 6.66 -6.75 0.85
N ALA A 87 5.33 -6.76 0.98
CA ALA A 87 4.66 -6.84 2.29
C ALA A 87 5.12 -8.06 3.11
N ARG A 88 5.41 -9.19 2.45
CA ARG A 88 5.96 -10.39 3.11
C ARG A 88 7.42 -10.22 3.54
N ARG A 89 8.19 -9.38 2.85
CA ARG A 89 9.62 -9.14 3.09
C ARG A 89 9.89 -7.99 4.08
N GLU A 90 9.06 -6.95 4.10
CA GLU A 90 9.21 -5.77 4.98
C GLU A 90 8.88 -6.02 6.46
N PHE A 91 8.52 -7.26 6.81
CA PHE A 91 8.40 -7.78 8.18
C PHE A 91 9.62 -7.47 9.09
N GLY A 92 10.76 -7.03 8.52
CA GLY A 92 12.03 -6.81 9.22
C GLY A 92 12.41 -5.38 9.62
N TRP A 93 11.86 -4.29 9.04
CA TRP A 93 12.51 -2.96 9.22
C TRP A 93 11.87 -2.03 10.26
N ARG A 94 10.58 -2.19 10.61
CA ARG A 94 9.90 -1.32 11.61
C ARG A 94 8.98 -2.03 12.58
N GLY A 95 8.81 -3.35 12.52
CA GLY A 95 7.83 -4.08 13.34
C GLY A 95 6.36 -3.70 13.09
N ALA A 96 6.09 -2.64 12.30
CA ALA A 96 4.78 -2.28 11.80
C ALA A 96 4.44 -3.15 10.59
N ARG A 97 3.40 -3.96 10.73
CA ARG A 97 2.84 -4.79 9.67
C ARG A 97 1.86 -3.94 8.88
N GLU A 98 2.25 -3.49 7.69
CA GLU A 98 1.37 -2.80 6.74
C GLU A 98 1.03 -3.76 5.60
N VAL A 99 -0.26 -3.82 5.25
CA VAL A 99 -0.68 -4.57 4.05
C VAL A 99 -0.37 -3.68 2.86
N ILE A 100 0.46 -4.15 1.94
CA ILE A 100 0.81 -3.43 0.72
C ILE A 100 0.15 -4.17 -0.45
N PHE A 101 -0.49 -3.41 -1.32
CA PHE A 101 -1.05 -3.92 -2.57
C PHE A 101 -0.20 -3.43 -3.74
N ASP A 102 0.18 -4.33 -4.64
CA ASP A 102 0.70 -3.97 -5.95
C ASP A 102 -0.46 -4.08 -6.94
N CYS A 103 -0.79 -2.96 -7.58
CA CYS A 103 -1.94 -2.85 -8.46
C CYS A 103 -1.49 -2.56 -9.90
N PRO A 104 -1.18 -3.61 -10.69
CA PRO A 104 -1.07 -3.52 -12.14
C PRO A 104 -2.27 -2.82 -12.77
N THR A 105 -1.99 -1.94 -13.72
CA THR A 105 -3.00 -1.10 -14.36
C THR A 105 -2.64 -0.88 -15.82
N VAL A 106 -3.62 -1.08 -16.68
CA VAL A 106 -3.56 -0.67 -18.09
C VAL A 106 -4.54 0.47 -18.28
N PHE A 107 -4.11 1.53 -18.95
CA PHE A 107 -4.94 2.70 -19.21
C PHE A 107 -4.58 3.35 -20.55
N ARG A 108 -5.52 4.11 -21.10
CA ARG A 108 -5.39 4.77 -22.40
C ARG A 108 -5.58 6.26 -22.29
N ASP A 109 -4.86 7.01 -23.11
CA ASP A 109 -5.15 8.42 -23.30
C ASP A 109 -6.34 8.63 -24.25
N THR A 110 -6.80 9.88 -24.39
CA THR A 110 -7.87 10.26 -25.31
C THR A 110 -7.53 10.04 -26.79
N GLY A 111 -6.25 9.84 -27.13
CA GLY A 111 -5.78 9.49 -28.47
C GLY A 111 -5.74 7.98 -28.73
N GLY A 112 -6.06 7.15 -27.72
CA GLY A 112 -6.06 5.70 -27.81
C GLY A 112 -4.69 5.05 -27.58
N ALA A 113 -3.65 5.80 -27.21
CA ALA A 113 -2.36 5.21 -26.87
C ALA A 113 -2.45 4.53 -25.50
N GLU A 114 -1.89 3.32 -25.41
CA GLU A 114 -1.94 2.48 -24.22
C GLU A 114 -0.67 2.61 -23.38
N TYR A 115 -0.87 2.59 -22.08
CA TYR A 115 0.18 2.69 -21.08
C TYR A 115 -0.09 1.70 -19.95
N THR A 116 0.98 1.17 -19.39
CA THR A 116 0.93 0.19 -18.31
C THR A 116 1.81 0.64 -17.15
N TRP A 117 1.29 0.50 -15.93
CA TRP A 117 2.03 0.81 -14.71
C TRP A 117 1.58 -0.05 -13.54
N VAL A 118 2.36 -0.06 -12.45
CA VAL A 118 2.00 -0.69 -11.18
C VAL A 118 1.89 0.37 -10.11
N PHE A 119 0.72 0.53 -9.52
CA PHE A 119 0.54 1.38 -8.34
C PHE A 119 0.75 0.54 -7.09
N ARG A 120 1.78 0.87 -6.31
CA ARG A 120 1.97 0.31 -4.98
C ARG A 120 1.14 1.12 -3.98
N LEU A 121 0.15 0.49 -3.36
CA LEU A 121 -0.83 1.13 -2.49
C LEU A 121 -0.70 0.60 -1.05
N ILE A 122 -0.77 1.53 -0.10
CA ILE A 122 -0.72 1.24 1.35
C ILE A 122 -1.93 1.88 2.01
N PRO A 123 -2.65 1.17 2.91
CA PRO A 123 -3.74 1.75 3.70
C PRO A 123 -3.25 3.02 4.41
N ASN A 124 -3.96 4.11 4.19
CA ASN A 124 -3.69 5.38 4.83
C ASN A 124 -4.42 5.43 6.18
N ASP A 125 -3.67 5.63 7.26
CA ASP A 125 -4.22 5.77 8.60
C ASP A 125 -4.76 7.20 8.86
N ASP A 126 -4.45 8.16 7.98
CA ASP A 126 -4.91 9.56 8.08
C ASP A 126 -5.52 10.08 6.75
N PRO A 127 -6.83 9.86 6.55
CA PRO A 127 -7.53 10.26 5.33
C PRO A 127 -7.73 11.79 5.21
N LEU A 128 -7.51 12.57 6.28
CA LEU A 128 -7.69 14.03 6.24
C LEU A 128 -6.57 14.72 5.47
N THR A 129 -5.37 14.15 5.50
CA THR A 129 -4.15 14.76 4.96
C THR A 129 -3.90 14.35 3.50
N ASN A 130 -4.45 13.21 3.06
CA ASN A 130 -4.38 12.75 1.68
C ASN A 130 -5.64 11.95 1.32
N PRO A 131 -6.72 12.62 0.88
CA PRO A 131 -8.00 11.98 0.63
C PRO A 131 -7.95 11.16 -0.66
N ALA A 132 -7.67 9.87 -0.52
CA ALA A 132 -7.93 8.88 -1.56
C ALA A 132 -9.32 8.27 -1.36
N PRO A 133 -10.08 7.98 -2.43
CA PRO A 133 -11.47 7.51 -2.32
C PRO A 133 -11.63 6.24 -1.47
N GLU A 134 -10.59 5.40 -1.45
CA GLU A 134 -10.57 4.14 -0.68
C GLU A 134 -9.62 4.19 0.52
N GLY A 135 -9.05 5.36 0.82
CA GLY A 135 -8.12 5.54 1.92
C GLY A 135 -6.77 4.85 1.70
N TYR A 136 -6.24 4.83 0.48
CA TYR A 136 -4.89 4.32 0.18
C TYR A 136 -3.95 5.41 -0.33
N GLY A 137 -2.72 5.41 0.17
CA GLY A 137 -1.64 6.24 -0.36
C GLY A 137 -0.82 5.49 -1.41
N THR A 138 -0.26 6.22 -2.37
CA THR A 138 0.71 5.66 -3.32
C THR A 138 2.11 5.65 -2.71
N PHE A 139 2.79 4.51 -2.83
CA PHE A 139 4.18 4.33 -2.42
C PHE A 139 5.07 4.12 -3.65
N HIS A 140 6.36 4.35 -3.47
CA HIS A 140 7.32 4.17 -4.56
C HIS A 140 7.53 2.68 -4.88
N ILE A 141 7.60 2.37 -6.16
CA ILE A 141 8.05 1.09 -6.70
C ILE A 141 9.10 1.35 -7.77
N ASP A 142 10.18 0.57 -7.77
CA ASP A 142 11.21 0.65 -8.80
C ASP A 142 10.68 0.14 -10.15
N ALA A 143 11.20 0.69 -11.25
CA ALA A 143 10.74 0.31 -12.59
C ALA A 143 11.04 -1.16 -12.92
N GLY A 144 12.16 -1.71 -12.46
CA GLY A 144 12.50 -3.12 -12.65
C GLY A 144 11.56 -4.05 -11.87
N GLU A 145 11.19 -3.67 -10.65
CA GLU A 145 10.21 -4.42 -9.86
C GLU A 145 8.80 -4.34 -10.49
N ALA A 146 8.36 -3.14 -10.90
CA ALA A 146 7.10 -2.96 -11.60
C ALA A 146 7.04 -3.81 -12.88
N ARG A 147 8.11 -3.81 -13.68
CA ARG A 147 8.23 -4.64 -14.89
C ARG A 147 8.06 -6.12 -14.58
N ALA A 148 8.76 -6.64 -13.58
CA ALA A 148 8.68 -8.05 -13.21
C ALA A 148 7.25 -8.45 -12.78
N ILE A 149 6.52 -7.57 -12.10
CA ILE A 149 5.12 -7.81 -11.73
C ILE A 149 4.23 -7.84 -12.98
N LEU A 150 4.39 -6.89 -13.90
CA LEU A 150 3.62 -6.82 -15.14
C LEU A 150 3.86 -8.04 -16.05
N GLU A 151 5.12 -8.45 -16.20
CA GLU A 151 5.53 -9.65 -16.95
C GLU A 151 4.92 -10.92 -16.32
N ALA A 152 4.96 -11.04 -14.99
CA ALA A 152 4.37 -12.19 -14.29
C ALA A 152 2.84 -12.29 -14.46
N GLN A 153 2.16 -11.17 -14.77
CA GLN A 153 0.72 -11.13 -15.05
C GLN A 153 0.37 -11.17 -16.54
N GLY A 154 1.37 -11.23 -17.44
CA GLY A 154 1.12 -11.18 -18.88
C GLY A 154 0.54 -9.84 -19.36
N MET A 155 0.72 -8.77 -18.59
CA MET A 155 0.32 -7.39 -18.93
C MET A 155 1.43 -6.61 -19.63
N PHE A 156 2.51 -7.31 -19.96
CA PHE A 156 3.66 -6.78 -20.67
C PHE A 156 4.08 -7.79 -21.75
N PRO A 157 4.40 -7.34 -22.97
CA PRO A 157 4.95 -8.21 -24.01
C PRO A 157 6.37 -8.71 -23.68
#